data_AF-A0AAW9AEF0-F1
#
_entry.id   AF-A0AAW9AEF0-F1
#
_cell.length_a   1.000
_cell.length_b   1.000
_cell.length_c   1.000
_cell.angle_alpha   90.00
_cell.angle_beta   90.00
_cell.angle_gamma   90.00
#
_symmetry.space_group_name_H-M   'P 1'
#
loop_
_entity.id
_entity.type
_entity.pdbx_description
1 polymer ?
#
loop_
_entity_poly.entity_id
_entity_poly.type
_entity_poly.pdbx_seq_one_letter_code
_entity_poly.pdbx_strand_id
1 'polypeptide(L)'
;MIGMNLFPILLLYGLPSSVLSDFVTKKLKGIGRVGAALVIHLILATAFIMIIHRNEEGWEPMKFLLLLSLLSSFLFWSVDELLKIYKAKQIRMKNGDLKIH
;
A
#
# COMPACT_ATOMS: atom_id res chain seq x y z
N MET A 1 5.97 -19.16 14.27
CA MET A 1 6.51 -17.88 14.79
C MET A 1 6.56 -16.78 13.73
N ILE A 2 6.66 -17.09 12.43
CA ILE A 2 6.73 -16.09 11.34
C ILE A 2 5.50 -15.13 11.30
N GLY A 3 4.29 -15.65 11.47
CA GLY A 3 3.06 -14.83 11.37
C GLY A 3 2.91 -13.74 12.46
N MET A 4 3.52 -13.93 13.63
CA MET A 4 3.38 -12.99 14.75
C MET A 4 4.20 -11.71 14.55
N ASN A 5 5.30 -11.79 13.78
CA ASN A 5 6.11 -10.63 13.42
C ASN A 5 5.58 -9.91 12.18
N LEU A 6 4.94 -10.63 11.24
CA LEU A 6 4.38 -10.05 10.02
C LEU A 6 3.18 -9.13 10.29
N PHE A 7 2.30 -9.50 11.21
CA PHE A 7 1.07 -8.76 11.46
C PHE A 7 1.27 -7.29 11.92
N PRO A 8 2.11 -6.98 12.93
CA PRO A 8 2.36 -5.60 13.35
C PRO A 8 3.14 -4.81 12.30
N ILE A 9 4.04 -5.47 11.56
CA ILE A 9 4.76 -4.87 10.44
C ILE A 9 3.77 -4.39 9.37
N LEU A 10 2.82 -5.23 8.97
CA LEU A 10 1.86 -4.89 7.93
C LEU A 10 0.87 -3.78 8.34
N LEU A 11 0.43 -3.77 9.60
CA LEU A 11 -0.48 -2.74 10.12
C LEU A 11 0.19 -1.38 10.34
N LEU A 12 1.41 -1.36 10.91
CA LEU A 12 2.17 -0.12 11.06
C LEU A 12 2.65 0.43 9.73
N TYR A 13 2.74 -0.40 8.68
CA TYR A 13 3.21 0.01 7.38
C TYR A 13 2.12 0.46 6.42
N GLY A 14 0.98 -0.22 6.42
CA GLY A 14 -0.12 0.05 5.49
C GLY A 14 -0.58 1.51 5.59
N LEU A 15 -0.86 1.99 6.80
CA LEU A 15 -1.38 3.34 7.02
C LEU A 15 -0.42 4.47 6.60
N PRO A 16 0.85 4.52 7.06
CA PRO A 16 1.80 5.53 6.61
C PRO A 16 2.10 5.44 5.11
N SER A 17 2.16 4.23 4.55
CA SER A 17 2.40 4.06 3.11
C SER A 17 1.23 4.60 2.27
N SER A 18 -0.01 4.39 2.70
CA SER A 18 -1.20 4.97 2.07
C SER A 18 -1.17 6.51 2.12
N VAL A 19 -0.86 7.10 3.28
CA VAL A 19 -0.79 8.56 3.46
C VAL A 19 0.34 9.16 2.62
N LEU A 20 1.53 8.53 2.63
CA LEU A 20 2.68 8.99 1.86
C LEU A 20 2.43 8.87 0.36
N SER A 21 1.84 7.75 -0.07
CA SER A 21 1.41 7.53 -1.44
C SER A 21 0.43 8.61 -1.90
N ASP A 22 -0.57 8.97 -1.09
CA ASP A 22 -1.51 10.05 -1.41
C ASP A 22 -0.84 11.41 -1.44
N PHE A 23 0.09 11.70 -0.52
CA PHE A 23 0.82 12.96 -0.52
C PHE A 23 1.69 13.15 -1.77
N VAL A 24 2.39 12.10 -2.19
CA VAL A 24 3.25 12.14 -3.38
C VAL A 24 2.41 12.17 -4.66
N THR A 25 1.33 11.39 -4.70
CA THR A 25 0.48 11.28 -5.89
C THR A 25 -0.63 12.33 -5.97
N LYS A 26 -0.71 13.28 -5.03
CA LYS A 26 -1.73 14.34 -4.99
C LYS A 26 -1.86 15.18 -6.27
N LYS A 27 -0.78 15.30 -7.04
CA LYS A 27 -0.75 16.04 -8.31
C LYS A 27 -1.11 15.18 -9.53
N LEU A 28 -1.16 13.86 -9.36
CA LEU A 28 -1.47 12.88 -10.41
C LEU A 28 -2.96 12.57 -10.40
N LYS A 29 -3.52 12.38 -11.59
CA LYS A 29 -4.94 12.04 -11.78
C LYS A 29 -5.08 10.75 -12.59
N GLY A 30 -6.22 10.06 -12.40
CA GLY A 30 -6.56 8.85 -13.16
C GLY A 30 -5.58 7.70 -12.93
N ILE A 31 -5.31 6.93 -13.99
CA ILE A 31 -4.50 5.70 -13.92
C ILE A 31 -3.04 5.95 -13.51
N GLY A 32 -2.50 7.13 -13.81
CA GLY A 32 -1.14 7.52 -13.41
C GLY A 32 -0.99 7.63 -11.89
N ARG A 33 -2.04 8.05 -11.16
CA ARG A 33 -2.06 8.06 -9.69
C ARG A 33 -1.99 6.64 -9.13
N VAL A 34 -2.79 5.74 -9.72
CA VAL A 34 -2.91 4.34 -9.31
C VAL A 34 -1.57 3.62 -9.47
N GLY A 35 -0.91 3.77 -10.62
CA GLY A 35 0.41 3.21 -10.88
C GLY A 35 1.51 3.80 -9.98
N ALA A 36 1.53 5.12 -9.80
CA ALA A 36 2.52 5.75 -8.92
C ALA A 36 2.35 5.32 -7.45
N ALA A 37 1.11 5.16 -6.98
CA ALA A 37 0.81 4.65 -5.64
C ALA A 37 1.34 3.23 -5.44
N LEU A 38 1.21 2.36 -6.45
CA LEU A 38 1.75 1.00 -6.42
C LEU A 38 3.27 1.01 -6.31
N VAL A 39 3.94 1.82 -7.13
CA VAL A 39 5.41 1.93 -7.11
C VAL A 39 5.90 2.38 -5.74
N ILE A 40 5.23 3.37 -5.12
CA ILE A 40 5.57 3.83 -3.77
C ILE A 40 5.43 2.70 -2.76
N HIS A 41 4.34 1.94 -2.79
CA HIS A 41 4.13 0.80 -1.90
C HIS A 41 5.22 -0.28 -2.07
N LEU A 42 5.58 -0.64 -3.30
CA LEU A 42 6.61 -1.65 -3.58
C LEU A 42 8.02 -1.19 -3.14
N ILE A 43 8.39 0.06 -3.41
CA ILE A 43 9.66 0.65 -2.97
C ILE A 43 9.72 0.62 -1.45
N LEU A 44 8.64 1.05 -0.81
CA LEU A 44 8.49 1.03 0.62
C LEU A 44 8.67 -0.41 1.14
N ALA A 45 7.92 -1.40 0.64
CA ALA A 45 8.02 -2.78 1.12
C ALA A 45 9.44 -3.35 1.00
N THR A 46 10.11 -3.06 -0.11
CA THR A 46 11.51 -3.45 -0.36
C THR A 46 12.45 -2.79 0.64
N ALA A 47 12.35 -1.47 0.83
CA ALA A 47 13.20 -0.72 1.75
C ALA A 47 13.05 -1.24 3.20
N PHE A 48 11.83 -1.60 3.59
CA PHE A 48 11.56 -2.13 4.93
C PHE A 48 12.27 -3.46 5.20
N ILE A 49 12.21 -4.41 4.26
CA ILE A 49 12.92 -5.69 4.38
C ILE A 49 14.44 -5.47 4.41
N MET A 50 14.96 -4.58 3.55
CA MET A 50 16.39 -4.24 3.51
C MET A 50 16.88 -3.62 4.81
N ILE A 51 16.07 -2.76 5.46
CA ILE A 51 16.44 -2.12 6.73
C ILE A 51 16.43 -3.13 7.88
N ILE A 52 15.39 -3.96 7.98
CA ILE A 52 15.26 -4.94 9.08
C ILE A 52 16.37 -5.99 9.01
N HIS A 53 16.65 -6.52 7.82
CA HIS A 53 17.60 -7.63 7.65
C HIS A 53 18.99 -7.16 7.23
N ARG A 54 19.30 -5.86 7.39
CA ARG A 54 20.61 -5.27 7.03
C ARG A 54 21.80 -6.01 7.64
N ASN A 55 21.63 -6.55 8.85
CA ASN A 55 22.71 -7.16 9.62
C ASN A 55 22.66 -8.71 9.60
N GLU A 56 21.77 -9.33 8.80
CA GLU A 56 21.69 -10.79 8.73
C GLU A 56 22.64 -11.37 7.68
N GLU A 57 23.38 -12.41 8.08
CA GLU A 57 24.29 -13.15 7.19
C GLU A 57 23.51 -14.24 6.45
N GLY A 58 22.83 -13.88 5.36
CA GLY A 58 22.17 -14.87 4.50
C GLY A 58 21.12 -14.31 3.56
N TRP A 59 21.32 -14.52 2.25
CA TRP A 59 20.42 -14.00 1.22
C TRP A 59 19.20 -14.90 0.93
N GLU A 60 19.30 -16.21 1.19
CA GLU A 60 18.22 -17.17 0.90
C GLU A 60 16.91 -16.94 1.69
N PRO A 61 16.91 -16.79 3.03
CA PRO A 61 15.69 -16.44 3.77
C PRO A 61 15.16 -15.05 3.39
N MET A 62 16.07 -14.14 3.02
CA MET A 62 15.75 -12.78 2.61
C MET A 62 14.97 -12.74 1.28
N LYS A 63 15.27 -13.61 0.31
CA LYS A 63 14.50 -13.74 -0.95
C LYS A 63 13.03 -14.07 -0.70
N PHE A 64 12.78 -15.06 0.16
CA PHE A 64 11.42 -15.49 0.49
C PHE A 64 10.63 -14.39 1.21
N LEU A 65 11.26 -13.73 2.19
CA LEU A 65 10.66 -12.62 2.92
C LEU A 65 10.42 -11.39 2.04
N LEU A 66 11.33 -11.10 1.11
CA LEU A 66 11.17 -10.04 0.13
C LEU A 66 9.99 -10.32 -0.81
N LEU A 67 9.88 -11.54 -1.34
CA LEU A 67 8.75 -11.93 -2.19
C LEU A 67 7.42 -11.82 -1.44
N LEU A 68 7.38 -12.30 -0.20
CA LEU A 68 6.17 -12.23 0.64
C LEU A 68 5.81 -10.78 0.98
N SER A 69 6.81 -9.93 1.23
CA SER A 69 6.62 -8.49 1.49
C SER A 69 6.06 -7.76 0.26
N LEU A 70 6.60 -8.04 -0.93
CA LEU A 70 6.10 -7.47 -2.18
C LEU A 70 4.65 -7.92 -2.46
N LEU A 71 4.36 -9.21 -2.28
CA LEU A 71 3.01 -9.75 -2.47
C LEU A 71 2.01 -9.12 -1.49
N SER A 72 2.40 -9.00 -0.23
CA SER A 72 1.57 -8.37 0.80
C SER A 72 1.36 -6.88 0.50
N SER A 73 2.42 -6.16 0.10
CA SER A 73 2.34 -4.76 -0.30
C SER A 73 1.40 -4.54 -1.50
N PHE A 74 1.41 -5.46 -2.47
CA PHE A 74 0.51 -5.42 -3.61
C PHE A 74 -0.95 -5.61 -3.17
N LEU A 75 -1.21 -6.54 -2.25
CA LEU A 75 -2.55 -6.74 -1.68
C LEU A 75 -3.02 -5.51 -0.91
N PHE A 76 -2.17 -4.92 -0.07
CA PHE A 76 -2.52 -3.71 0.68
C PHE A 76 -2.82 -2.53 -0.23
N TRP A 77 -1.98 -2.30 -1.24
CA TRP A 77 -2.25 -1.27 -2.25
C TRP A 77 -3.58 -1.53 -2.98
N SER A 78 -3.87 -2.77 -3.34
CA SER A 78 -5.12 -3.12 -4.02
C SER A 78 -6.34 -2.81 -3.16
N VAL A 79 -6.30 -3.17 -1.87
CA VAL A 79 -7.38 -2.87 -0.92
C VAL A 79 -7.51 -1.36 -0.70
N ASP A 80 -6.42 -0.64 -0.51
CA ASP A 80 -6.40 0.81 -0.33
C ASP A 80 -7.04 1.53 -1.52
N GLU A 81 -6.68 1.12 -2.74
CA GLU A 81 -7.20 1.70 -3.98
C GLU A 81 -8.69 1.34 -4.19
N LEU A 82 -9.09 0.09 -3.91
CA LEU A 82 -10.49 -0.33 -3.96
C LEU A 82 -11.37 0.46 -2.97
N LEU A 83 -10.88 0.70 -1.75
CA LEU A 83 -11.58 1.51 -0.74
C LEU A 83 -11.72 2.97 -1.20
N LYS A 84 -10.70 3.54 -1.83
CA LYS A 84 -10.74 4.90 -2.40
C LYS A 84 -11.76 5.01 -3.52
N ILE A 85 -11.78 4.04 -4.43
CA ILE A 85 -12.77 3.98 -5.53
C ILE A 85 -14.19 3.84 -4.96
N TYR A 86 -14.38 2.96 -3.96
CA TYR A 86 -15.67 2.76 -3.32
C TYR A 86 -16.17 4.04 -2.64
N LYS A 87 -15.32 4.72 -1.85
CA LYS A 87 -15.65 6.01 -1.24
C LYS A 87 -15.97 7.08 -2.28
N ALA A 88 -15.19 7.19 -3.34
CA ALA A 88 -15.45 8.15 -4.42
C ALA A 88 -16.81 7.89 -5.10
N LYS A 89 -17.15 6.62 -5.33
CA LYS A 89 -18.47 6.23 -5.86
C LYS A 89 -19.59 6.60 -4.90
N GLN A 90 -19.44 6.34 -3.61
CA GLN A 90 -20.43 6.66 -2.57
C GLN A 90 -20.69 8.17 -2.48
N ILE A 91 -19.64 9.00 -2.50
CA ILE A 91 -19.76 10.46 -2.50
C ILE A 91 -20.49 10.96 -3.75
N ARG A 92 -20.20 10.37 -4.92
CA ARG A 92 -20.86 10.74 -6.17
C ARG A 92 -22.36 10.45 -6.14
N MET A 93 -22.78 9.30 -5.58
CA MET A 93 -24.19 8.95 -5.44
C MET A 93 -24.90 9.93 -4.49
N LYS A 94 -24.33 10.20 -3.31
CA LYS A 94 -24.90 11.16 -2.34
C LYS A 94 -25.08 12.57 -2.92
N ASN A 95 -24.11 13.06 -3.69
CA ASN A 95 -24.21 14.38 -4.34
C ASN A 95 -25.17 14.40 -5.54
N GLY A 96 -25.41 13.24 -6.16
CA GLY A 96 -26.44 13.09 -7.20
C GLY A 96 -27.83 13.26 -6.61
N ASP A 97 -28.12 12.57 -5.51
CA ASP A 97 -29.41 12.64 -4.81
C ASP A 97 -29.72 14.06 -4.30
N LEU A 98 -28.71 14.80 -3.84
CA LEU A 98 -28.85 16.19 -3.38
C LEU A 98 -29.14 17.21 -4.50
N LYS A 99 -28.94 16.87 -5.78
CA LYS A 99 -29.22 17.76 -6.92
C LYS A 99 -30.61 17.59 -7.52
N ILE A 100 -31.36 16.57 -7.07
CA ILE A 100 -32.70 16.24 -7.58
C ILE A 100 -33.80 16.82 -6.69
N HIS A 101 -33.43 17.66 -5.72
CA HIS A 101 -34.29 18.35 -4.77
C HIS A 101 -34.05 19.85 -4.82
#